data_AF-A0A1V9Y222-F1
#
_entry.id   AF-A0A1V9Y222-F1
#
_cell.length_a   1.000
_cell.length_b   1.000
_cell.length_c   1.000
_cell.angle_alpha   90.00
_cell.angle_beta   90.00
_cell.angle_gamma   90.00
#
_symmetry.space_group_name_H-M   'P 1'
#
loop_
_entity.id
_entity.type
_entity.pdbx_description
1 polymer ?
#
loop_
_entity_poly.entity_id
_entity_poly.type
_entity_poly.pdbx_seq_one_letter_code
_entity_poly.pdbx_strand_id
1 'polypeptide(L)'
;MDTGSGKKERRGDRVVLDEIQRERRRRKALDALEQDNYHEDPHANLVMNKKAPKFEETLLGPVERKERPNKRKGARDFKQVRYKKSLDALMEEDQALGTEPPNYVTAQAGSSKFPPRQFCSVCGFEGLYKCVTCGARYCSVKCLNTHQDVRCLKWMS
;
A
#
# COMPACT_ATOMS: atom_id res chain seq x y z
N MET A 1 -45.40 33.73 12.92
CA MET A 1 -45.71 32.76 11.85
C MET A 1 -44.66 33.00 10.76
N ASP A 2 -43.45 32.51 10.98
CA ASP A 2 -42.90 31.26 10.40
C ASP A 2 -43.22 31.07 8.92
N THR A 3 -42.18 31.08 8.08
CA THR A 3 -41.93 30.00 7.10
C THR A 3 -40.49 30.11 6.63
N GLY A 4 -39.61 29.35 7.29
CA GLY A 4 -38.22 29.18 6.88
C GLY A 4 -38.12 28.50 5.51
N SER A 5 -37.37 29.11 4.61
CA SER A 5 -37.01 28.55 3.31
C SER A 5 -35.99 27.41 3.51
N GLY A 6 -36.50 26.20 3.73
CA GLY A 6 -35.71 24.98 3.83
C GLY A 6 -34.95 24.72 2.53
N LYS A 7 -33.64 24.93 2.54
CA LYS A 7 -32.71 24.42 1.52
C LYS A 7 -32.91 22.90 1.44
N LYS A 8 -33.62 22.43 0.41
CA LYS A 8 -33.69 21.00 0.08
C LYS A 8 -32.28 20.51 -0.22
N GLU A 9 -31.66 19.90 0.77
CA GLU A 9 -30.43 19.13 0.68
C GLU A 9 -30.58 18.13 -0.48
N ARG A 10 -29.63 18.14 -1.43
CA ARG A 10 -29.64 17.23 -2.60
C ARG A 10 -29.45 15.78 -2.14
N ARG A 11 -30.55 15.09 -1.84
CA ARG A 11 -30.61 13.64 -1.55
C ARG A 11 -30.74 12.81 -2.83
N GLY A 12 -29.80 12.96 -3.76
CA GLY A 12 -29.63 12.14 -4.97
C GLY A 12 -28.26 12.48 -5.55
N ASP A 13 -27.31 11.58 -5.81
CA ASP A 13 -27.37 10.19 -6.28
C ASP A 13 -26.54 9.24 -5.40
N ARG A 14 -27.14 8.62 -4.38
CA ARG A 14 -26.49 7.46 -3.75
C ARG A 14 -26.78 6.23 -4.60
N VAL A 15 -25.97 6.00 -5.63
CA VAL A 15 -26.06 4.79 -6.46
C VAL A 15 -25.76 3.60 -5.56
N VAL A 16 -26.78 2.76 -5.34
CA VAL A 16 -26.62 1.47 -4.67
C VAL A 16 -25.98 0.53 -5.68
N LEU A 17 -24.71 0.18 -5.45
CA LEU A 17 -24.00 -0.77 -6.29
C LEU A 17 -24.35 -2.19 -5.89
N ASP A 18 -24.41 -3.09 -6.87
CA ASP A 18 -24.54 -4.52 -6.61
C ASP A 18 -23.26 -5.10 -5.97
N GLU A 19 -23.35 -6.26 -5.33
CA GLU A 19 -22.24 -6.87 -4.60
C GLU A 19 -21.04 -7.15 -5.52
N ILE A 20 -21.29 -7.60 -6.75
CA ILE A 20 -20.24 -7.83 -7.75
C ILE A 20 -19.50 -6.53 -8.07
N GLN A 21 -20.23 -5.42 -8.22
CA GLN A 21 -19.63 -4.12 -8.51
C GLN A 21 -18.82 -3.59 -7.33
N ARG A 22 -19.29 -3.81 -6.09
CA ARG A 22 -18.54 -3.47 -4.88
C ARG A 22 -17.25 -4.27 -4.77
N GLU A 23 -17.30 -5.57 -5.06
CA GLU A 23 -16.12 -6.43 -5.04
C GLU A 23 -15.09 -5.97 -6.08
N ARG A 24 -15.55 -5.65 -7.30
CA ARG A 24 -14.67 -5.13 -8.36
C ARG A 24 -13.97 -3.84 -7.94
N ARG A 25 -14.67 -2.90 -7.31
CA ARG A 25 -14.06 -1.66 -6.79
C ARG A 25 -13.08 -1.94 -5.66
N ARG A 26 -13.40 -2.89 -4.77
CA ARG A 26 -12.50 -3.31 -3.69
C ARG A 26 -11.22 -3.92 -4.24
N ARG A 27 -11.31 -4.79 -5.24
CA ARG A 27 -10.13 -5.39 -5.89
C ARG A 27 -9.27 -4.33 -6.55
N LYS A 28 -9.85 -3.43 -7.33
CA LYS A 28 -9.13 -2.33 -7.96
C LYS A 28 -8.40 -1.44 -6.94
N ALA A 29 -8.99 -1.23 -5.76
CA ALA A 29 -8.34 -0.52 -4.68
C ALA A 29 -7.11 -1.25 -4.12
N LEU A 30 -7.20 -2.57 -3.97
CA LEU A 30 -6.05 -3.40 -3.55
C LEU A 30 -4.96 -3.36 -4.61
N ASP A 31 -5.32 -3.54 -5.89
CA ASP A 31 -4.38 -3.48 -7.02
C ASP A 31 -3.64 -2.12 -7.06
N ALA A 32 -4.33 -1.01 -6.78
CA ALA A 32 -3.72 0.32 -6.72
C ALA A 32 -2.73 0.46 -5.54
N LEU A 33 -3.07 -0.07 -4.37
CA LEU A 33 -2.17 -0.09 -3.22
C LEU A 33 -0.93 -0.98 -3.46
N GLU A 34 -1.09 -2.05 -4.22
CA GLU A 34 0.03 -2.91 -4.64
C GLU A 34 0.97 -2.18 -5.60
N GLN A 35 0.45 -1.41 -6.55
CA GLN A 35 1.25 -0.59 -7.48
C GLN A 35 2.04 0.52 -6.76
N ASP A 36 1.45 1.17 -5.76
CA ASP A 36 2.12 2.23 -5.00
C ASP A 36 3.29 1.72 -4.13
N ASN A 37 3.34 0.42 -3.81
CA ASN A 37 4.44 -0.15 -3.03
C ASN A 37 5.73 -0.33 -3.86
N TYR A 38 5.63 -0.42 -5.19
CA TYR A 38 6.79 -0.60 -6.07
C TYR A 38 7.07 0.67 -6.86
N HIS A 39 8.19 1.32 -6.54
CA HIS A 39 8.74 2.39 -7.36
C HIS A 39 10.12 1.98 -7.86
N GLU A 40 10.31 2.02 -9.18
CA GLU A 40 11.63 2.02 -9.82
C GLU A 40 12.51 3.08 -9.12
N ASP A 41 13.78 2.74 -8.83
CA ASP A 41 14.69 3.67 -8.17
C ASP A 41 14.74 4.96 -9.00
N PRO A 42 14.30 6.12 -8.46
CA PRO A 42 14.33 7.39 -9.19
C PRO A 42 15.77 7.80 -9.56
N HIS A 43 16.78 7.13 -8.99
CA HIS A 43 18.19 7.30 -9.31
C HIS A 43 18.78 6.17 -10.16
N ALA A 44 17.97 5.26 -10.72
CA ALA A 44 18.44 4.16 -11.58
C ALA A 44 19.25 4.67 -12.79
N ASN A 45 18.85 5.82 -13.35
CA ASN A 45 19.53 6.51 -14.46
C ASN A 45 20.42 7.67 -14.01
N LEU A 46 20.75 7.77 -12.72
CA LEU A 46 21.60 8.85 -12.21
C LEU A 46 23.03 8.65 -12.73
N VAL A 47 23.35 9.35 -13.83
CA VAL A 47 24.72 9.44 -14.34
C VAL A 47 25.53 10.21 -13.31
N MET A 48 26.39 9.51 -12.57
CA MET A 48 27.34 10.11 -11.64
C MET A 48 28.17 11.16 -12.39
N ASN A 49 27.84 12.43 -12.21
CA ASN A 49 28.52 13.52 -12.89
C ASN A 49 29.93 13.61 -12.30
N LYS A 50 30.94 13.20 -13.07
CA LYS A 50 32.35 13.12 -12.61
C LYS A 50 32.93 14.48 -12.21
N LYS A 51 32.21 15.57 -12.48
CA LYS A 51 32.53 16.95 -12.10
C LYS A 51 31.80 17.44 -10.84
N ALA A 52 31.04 16.57 -10.17
CA ALA A 52 30.39 16.93 -8.92
C ALA A 52 31.46 17.33 -7.88
N PRO A 53 31.34 18.52 -7.25
CA PRO A 53 32.31 18.98 -6.27
C PRO A 53 32.32 18.01 -5.09
N LYS A 54 33.49 17.44 -4.79
CA LYS A 54 33.69 16.65 -3.58
C LYS A 54 33.78 17.64 -2.43
N PHE A 55 32.70 17.80 -1.68
CA PHE A 55 32.76 18.55 -0.44
C PHE A 55 33.50 17.66 0.57
N GLU A 56 34.78 17.94 0.77
CA GLU A 56 35.54 17.34 1.85
C GLU A 56 34.97 17.88 3.17
N GLU A 57 34.47 16.97 4.00
CA GLU A 57 33.93 17.24 5.33
C GLU A 57 35.03 17.81 6.23
N THR A 58 35.23 19.13 6.20
CA THR A 58 36.15 19.85 7.09
C THR A 58 35.51 20.08 8.47
N LEU A 59 34.88 19.05 9.06
CA LEU A 59 34.28 19.14 10.40
C LEU A 59 34.87 18.17 11.42
N LEU A 60 35.83 17.32 11.04
CA LEU A 60 36.57 16.50 11.99
C LEU A 60 38.07 16.66 11.69
N GLY A 61 38.80 17.15 12.70
CA GLY A 61 40.23 17.50 12.64
C GLY A 61 41.16 16.33 12.27
N PRO A 62 42.49 16.53 12.33
CA PRO A 62 43.46 15.66 11.69
C PRO A 62 43.48 14.27 12.35
N VAL A 63 42.76 13.32 11.75
CA VAL A 63 42.90 11.89 12.06
C VAL A 63 43.70 11.28 10.93
N GLU A 64 44.88 10.75 11.27
CA GLU A 64 45.76 10.05 10.36
C GLU A 64 45.00 8.98 9.57
N ARG A 65 44.87 9.19 8.26
CA ARG A 65 44.28 8.21 7.35
C ARG A 65 45.30 7.10 7.12
N LYS A 66 45.23 6.03 7.92
CA LYS A 66 45.67 4.72 7.43
C LYS A 66 44.83 4.38 6.21
N GLU A 67 45.48 4.34 5.04
CA GLU A 67 44.89 3.87 3.80
C GLU A 67 44.30 2.48 4.03
N ARG A 68 42.96 2.41 4.15
CA ARG A 68 42.27 1.13 4.22
C ARG A 68 42.42 0.50 2.84
N PRO A 69 42.94 -0.73 2.74
CA PRO A 69 43.15 -1.38 1.46
C PRO A 69 41.81 -1.42 0.75
N ASN A 70 41.86 -1.01 -0.52
CA ASN A 70 40.74 -0.83 -1.43
C ASN A 70 39.97 -2.16 -1.53
N LYS A 71 39.04 -2.39 -0.60
CA LYS A 71 38.16 -3.55 -0.62
C LYS A 71 37.23 -3.27 -1.78
N ARG A 72 37.60 -3.82 -2.95
CA ARG A 72 36.72 -4.07 -4.08
C ARG A 72 35.61 -5.00 -3.58
N LYS A 73 34.72 -4.50 -2.72
CA LYS A 73 33.40 -5.10 -2.51
C LYS A 73 32.77 -5.01 -3.89
N GLY A 74 32.70 -6.16 -4.54
CA GLY A 74 32.48 -6.25 -5.97
C GLY A 74 31.25 -5.45 -6.37
N ALA A 75 31.25 -4.90 -7.58
CA ALA A 75 30.10 -4.25 -8.19
C ALA A 75 28.79 -5.07 -8.12
N ARG A 76 28.87 -6.36 -7.77
CA ARG A 76 27.76 -7.26 -7.47
C ARG A 76 26.97 -6.86 -6.23
N ASP A 77 27.63 -6.47 -5.13
CA ASP A 77 26.96 -6.10 -3.87
C ASP A 77 26.23 -4.74 -4.00
N PHE A 78 26.83 -3.79 -4.73
CA PHE A 78 26.21 -2.49 -4.99
C PHE A 78 25.01 -2.57 -5.94
N LYS A 79 24.99 -3.54 -6.87
CA LYS A 79 23.84 -3.81 -7.76
C LYS A 79 22.69 -4.48 -7.00
N GLN A 80 22.98 -5.41 -6.09
CA GLN A 80 21.95 -6.07 -5.28
C GLN A 80 21.26 -5.11 -4.28
N VAL A 81 21.98 -4.11 -3.77
CA VAL A 81 21.40 -3.07 -2.90
C VAL A 81 20.57 -2.04 -3.68
N ARG A 82 20.91 -1.78 -4.95
CA ARG A 82 20.22 -0.78 -5.79
C ARG A 82 18.99 -1.30 -6.54
N TYR A 83 18.95 -2.58 -6.88
CA TYR A 83 17.80 -3.18 -7.56
C TYR A 83 17.08 -4.11 -6.60
N LYS A 84 16.14 -3.57 -5.82
CA LYS A 84 15.17 -4.41 -5.11
C LYS A 84 14.25 -5.03 -6.15
N LYS A 85 14.41 -6.33 -6.40
CA LYS A 85 13.44 -7.10 -7.20
C LYS A 85 12.07 -7.00 -6.54
N SER A 86 11.02 -6.85 -7.33
CA SER A 86 9.64 -6.97 -6.84
C SER A 86 9.44 -8.34 -6.22
N LEU A 87 8.46 -8.48 -5.32
CA LEU A 87 8.10 -9.78 -4.75
C LEU A 87 7.79 -10.82 -5.85
N ASP A 88 7.09 -10.42 -6.91
CA ASP A 88 6.75 -11.31 -8.03
C ASP A 88 8.00 -11.90 -8.71
N ALA A 89 8.97 -11.04 -9.06
CA ALA A 89 10.25 -11.48 -9.61
C ALA A 89 11.05 -12.38 -8.65
N LEU A 90 10.98 -12.15 -7.34
CA LEU A 90 11.61 -13.05 -6.36
C LEU A 90 10.92 -14.42 -6.32
N MET A 91 9.58 -14.46 -6.45
CA MET A 91 8.81 -15.70 -6.47
C MET A 91 9.05 -16.49 -7.77
N GLU A 92 9.16 -15.82 -8.93
CA GLU A 92 9.46 -16.48 -10.20
C GLU A 92 10.85 -17.13 -10.18
N GLU A 93 11.85 -16.46 -9.59
CA GLU A 93 13.19 -17.02 -9.41
C GLU A 93 13.21 -18.22 -8.46
N ASP A 94 12.50 -18.15 -7.34
CA ASP A 94 12.38 -19.26 -6.39
C ASP A 94 11.73 -20.49 -7.04
N GLN A 95 10.69 -20.28 -7.85
CA GLN A 95 10.06 -21.33 -8.66
C GLN A 95 11.02 -21.93 -9.70
N ALA A 96 11.81 -21.09 -10.38
CA ALA A 96 12.79 -21.53 -11.37
C ALA A 96 13.96 -22.32 -10.74
N LEU A 97 14.32 -22.01 -9.49
CA LEU A 97 15.33 -22.73 -8.73
C LEU A 97 14.84 -24.08 -8.20
N GLY A 98 13.53 -24.32 -8.21
CA GLY A 98 12.94 -25.58 -7.73
C GLY A 98 13.18 -25.82 -6.25
N THR A 99 13.11 -24.77 -5.43
CA THR A 99 13.34 -24.89 -3.98
C THR A 99 12.33 -25.85 -3.34
N GLU A 100 12.83 -26.78 -2.52
CA GLU A 100 11.97 -27.71 -1.80
C GLU A 100 11.16 -26.96 -0.71
N PRO A 101 9.91 -27.36 -0.45
CA PRO A 101 9.06 -26.71 0.55
C PRO A 101 9.63 -26.83 1.97
N PRO A 102 9.36 -25.85 2.86
CA PRO A 102 8.42 -24.76 2.70
C PRO A 102 9.01 -23.54 1.98
N ASN A 103 8.28 -23.03 0.99
CA ASN A 103 8.57 -21.79 0.26
C ASN A 103 7.36 -20.83 0.31
N TYR A 104 7.48 -19.65 -0.30
CA TYR A 104 6.45 -18.61 -0.20
C TYR A 104 5.06 -19.11 -0.65
N VAL A 105 5.00 -19.89 -1.73
CA VAL A 105 3.74 -20.42 -2.29
C VAL A 105 3.16 -21.53 -1.43
N THR A 106 4.00 -22.44 -0.93
CA THR A 106 3.53 -23.59 -0.12
C THR A 106 3.21 -23.23 1.33
N ALA A 107 3.72 -22.09 1.82
CA ALA A 107 3.36 -21.55 3.13
C ALA A 107 1.97 -20.88 3.16
N GLN A 108 1.26 -20.78 2.03
CA GLN A 108 -0.04 -20.14 1.97
C GLN A 108 -1.07 -20.86 2.85
N ALA A 109 -1.69 -20.11 3.77
CA ALA A 109 -2.78 -20.63 4.57
C ALA A 109 -4.02 -20.88 3.68
N GLY A 110 -4.68 -22.02 3.89
CA GLY A 110 -5.95 -22.32 3.23
C GLY A 110 -7.10 -21.38 3.67
N SER A 111 -8.23 -21.47 2.99
CA SER A 111 -9.42 -20.69 3.30
C SER A 111 -9.93 -20.93 4.74
N SER A 112 -10.50 -19.89 5.36
CA SER A 112 -11.09 -20.00 6.70
C SER A 112 -12.19 -21.07 6.75
N LYS A 113 -12.19 -21.87 7.81
CA LYS A 113 -13.27 -22.83 8.14
C LYS A 113 -14.45 -22.18 8.85
N PHE A 114 -14.30 -20.92 9.29
CA PHE A 114 -15.28 -20.20 10.09
C PHE A 114 -15.88 -19.02 9.31
N PRO A 115 -17.15 -18.67 9.57
CA PRO A 115 -17.79 -17.54 8.92
C PRO A 115 -17.09 -16.21 9.27
N PRO A 116 -17.04 -15.26 8.33
CA PRO A 116 -16.39 -13.98 8.57
C PRO A 116 -17.13 -13.16 9.62
N ARG A 117 -16.41 -12.70 10.65
CA ARG A 117 -16.92 -11.75 11.63
C ARG A 117 -17.11 -10.38 11.00
N GLN A 118 -18.11 -9.65 11.47
CA GLN A 118 -18.54 -8.40 10.86
C GLN A 118 -18.26 -7.25 11.82
N PHE A 119 -17.16 -6.54 11.59
CA PHE A 119 -16.73 -5.44 12.44
C PHE A 119 -16.95 -4.10 11.77
N CYS A 120 -17.21 -3.09 12.58
CA CYS A 120 -17.28 -1.70 12.17
C CYS A 120 -15.93 -1.24 11.65
N SER A 121 -15.87 -0.74 10.42
CA SER A 121 -14.64 -0.26 9.79
C SER A 121 -14.08 1.02 10.43
N VAL A 122 -14.79 1.61 11.39
CA VAL A 122 -14.42 2.86 12.05
C VAL A 122 -13.80 2.62 13.42
N CYS A 123 -14.41 1.76 14.23
CA CYS A 123 -14.05 1.56 15.64
C CYS A 123 -13.84 0.10 16.04
N GLY A 124 -14.06 -0.88 15.15
CA GLY A 124 -13.81 -2.30 15.43
C GLY A 124 -14.89 -3.05 16.21
N PHE A 125 -15.90 -2.37 16.77
CA PHE A 125 -17.06 -3.03 17.40
C PHE A 125 -17.96 -3.76 16.38
N GLU A 126 -18.98 -4.49 16.84
CA GLU A 126 -19.89 -5.24 15.95
C GLU A 126 -20.57 -4.34 14.90
N GLY A 127 -20.36 -4.68 13.63
CA GLY A 127 -20.85 -3.94 12.47
C GLY A 127 -22.22 -4.44 12.02
N LEU A 128 -23.27 -3.96 12.69
CA LEU A 128 -24.65 -4.36 12.41
C LEU A 128 -25.19 -3.82 11.09
N TYR A 129 -24.71 -2.66 10.65
CA TYR A 129 -25.20 -1.97 9.46
C TYR A 129 -24.17 -1.96 8.33
N LYS A 130 -24.63 -1.75 7.09
CA LYS A 130 -23.78 -1.67 5.88
C LYS A 130 -23.98 -0.36 5.15
N CYS A 131 -22.88 0.22 4.68
CA CYS A 131 -22.91 1.41 3.83
C CYS A 131 -23.45 1.05 2.43
N VAL A 132 -24.41 1.83 1.93
CA VAL A 132 -25.08 1.56 0.65
C VAL A 132 -24.19 1.76 -0.58
N THR A 133 -23.14 2.58 -0.47
CA THR A 133 -22.22 2.89 -1.58
C THR A 133 -21.08 1.89 -1.69
N CYS A 134 -20.42 1.54 -0.58
CA CYS A 134 -19.22 0.69 -0.62
C CYS A 134 -19.35 -0.63 0.16
N GLY A 135 -20.48 -0.89 0.82
CA GLY A 135 -20.71 -2.12 1.58
C GLY A 135 -19.98 -2.24 2.92
N ALA A 136 -19.15 -1.24 3.29
CA ALA A 136 -18.42 -1.25 4.55
C ALA A 136 -19.37 -1.24 5.76
N ARG A 137 -19.00 -1.98 6.81
CA ARG A 137 -19.82 -2.19 7.99
C ARG A 137 -19.63 -1.07 9.01
N TYR A 138 -20.69 -0.69 9.71
CA TYR A 138 -20.63 0.30 10.79
C TYR A 138 -21.57 -0.06 11.95
N CYS A 139 -21.27 0.41 13.16
CA CYS A 139 -22.06 0.12 14.36
C CYS A 139 -23.11 1.19 14.71
N SER A 140 -22.89 2.45 14.30
CA SER A 140 -23.74 3.59 14.67
C SER A 140 -23.73 4.68 13.62
N VAL A 141 -24.69 5.60 13.70
CA VAL A 141 -24.77 6.78 12.81
C VAL A 141 -23.51 7.65 12.91
N LYS A 142 -22.91 7.77 14.11
CA LYS A 142 -21.63 8.48 14.29
C LYS A 142 -20.54 7.87 13.42
N CYS A 143 -20.42 6.54 13.43
CA CYS A 143 -19.47 5.82 12.58
C CYS A 143 -19.84 5.92 11.09
N LEU A 144 -21.12 5.97 10.74
CA LEU A 144 -21.54 6.18 9.36
C LEU A 144 -21.07 7.55 8.83
N ASN A 145 -21.21 8.61 9.62
CA ASN A 145 -20.76 9.95 9.23
C ASN A 145 -19.25 9.97 9.02
N THR A 146 -18.47 9.51 10.01
CA THR A 146 -17.01 9.39 9.89
C THR A 146 -16.60 8.52 8.69
N HIS A 147 -17.34 7.44 8.44
CA HIS A 147 -17.11 6.61 7.27
C HIS A 147 -17.34 7.39 5.97
N GLN A 148 -18.45 8.10 5.82
CA GLN A 148 -18.78 8.87 4.62
C GLN A 148 -17.80 10.00 4.35
N ASP A 149 -17.21 10.57 5.40
CA ASP A 149 -16.26 11.69 5.30
C ASP A 149 -14.89 11.24 4.80
N VAL A 150 -14.30 10.21 5.42
CA VAL A 150 -12.87 9.89 5.21
C VAL A 150 -12.58 8.44 4.82
N ARG A 151 -13.55 7.52 4.86
CA ARG A 151 -13.30 6.08 4.59
C ARG A 151 -14.14 5.49 3.45
N CYS A 152 -15.11 6.22 2.93
CA CYS A 152 -16.02 5.69 1.92
C CYS A 152 -15.34 5.67 0.56
N LEU A 153 -15.30 4.51 -0.08
CA LEU A 153 -14.72 4.30 -1.42
C LEU A 153 -15.58 4.92 -2.55
N LYS A 154 -16.36 5.98 -2.26
CA LYS A 154 -17.27 6.62 -3.23
C LYS A 154 -16.53 7.16 -4.46
N TRP A 155 -15.28 7.59 -4.30
CA TRP A 155 -14.45 8.18 -5.35
C TRP A 155 -13.42 7.25 -5.97
N MET A 156 -13.29 6.03 -5.44
CA MET A 156 -12.40 5.03 -6.01
C MET A 156 -13.12 4.36 -7.18
N SER A 157 -12.92 4.95 -8.36
CA SER A 157 -13.36 4.49 -9.67
C SER A 157 -12.45 3.37 -10.15
#